data_AF-A0A956X819-F1
#
_entry.id   AF-A0A956X819-F1
#
_cell.length_a   1.000
_cell.length_b   1.000
_cell.length_c   1.000
_cell.angle_alpha   90.00
_cell.angle_beta   90.00
_cell.angle_gamma   90.00
#
_symmetry.space_group_name_H-M   'P 1'
#
loop_
_entity.id
_entity.type
_entity.pdbx_description
1 polymer ?
#
loop_
_entity_poly.entity_id
_entity_poly.type
_entity_poly.pdbx_seq_one_letter_code
_entity_poly.pdbx_strand_id
1 'polypeptide(L)'
;MHNNYPSVRTYFLVFGALLLLLIATVGAHFVALGPFQPVVSLGIALLKALLIILFFMHVKASSGLVKLFAAAGFLWLLIFFLLTFGDFATRYWVPTLNQ
;
A
#
# COMPACT_ATOMS: atom_id res chain seq x y z
N MET A 1 23.35 -6.22 -28.71
CA MET A 1 22.02 -6.26 -28.06
C MET A 1 22.10 -7.26 -26.89
N HIS A 2 22.55 -6.80 -25.72
CA HIS A 2 22.62 -7.64 -24.51
C HIS A 2 21.32 -7.46 -23.75
N ASN A 3 20.34 -8.32 -24.04
CA ASN A 3 19.06 -8.31 -23.34
C ASN A 3 19.30 -8.81 -21.91
N ASN A 4 19.35 -7.88 -20.95
CA ASN A 4 19.20 -8.19 -19.54
C ASN A 4 17.70 -8.40 -19.27
N TYR A 5 17.17 -9.54 -19.69
CA TYR A 5 15.84 -9.96 -19.26
C TYR A 5 15.89 -10.11 -17.72
N PRO A 6 14.98 -9.47 -16.97
CA PRO A 6 14.91 -9.70 -15.53
C PRO A 6 14.76 -11.21 -15.28
N SER A 7 15.72 -11.75 -14.52
CA SER A 7 15.79 -13.18 -14.22
C SER A 7 14.47 -13.67 -13.63
N VAL A 8 13.94 -14.75 -14.20
CA VAL A 8 12.72 -15.44 -13.73
C VAL A 8 12.78 -15.73 -12.23
N ARG A 9 13.99 -15.95 -11.70
CA ARG A 9 14.29 -16.16 -10.28
C ARG A 9 13.80 -15.01 -9.40
N THR A 10 13.91 -13.76 -9.85
CA THR A 10 13.48 -12.59 -9.08
C THR A 10 11.97 -12.59 -8.87
N TYR A 11 11.17 -12.93 -9.89
CA TYR A 11 9.72 -13.00 -9.74
C TYR A 11 9.29 -14.11 -8.79
N PHE A 12 9.91 -15.28 -8.87
CA PHE A 12 9.59 -16.39 -7.94
C PHE A 12 9.95 -16.05 -6.49
N LEU A 13 11.06 -15.35 -6.24
CA LEU A 13 11.42 -14.89 -4.90
C LEU A 13 10.41 -13.86 -4.36
N VAL A 14 10.01 -12.88 -5.18
CA VAL A 14 9.03 -11.87 -4.79
C VAL A 14 7.66 -12.51 -4.59
N PHE A 15 7.27 -13.47 -5.44
CA PHE A 15 6.04 -14.24 -5.29
C PHE A 15 6.02 -15.01 -3.96
N GLY A 16 7.12 -15.67 -3.59
CA GLY A 16 7.28 -16.30 -2.28
C GLY A 16 7.14 -15.31 -1.12
N ALA A 17 7.77 -14.13 -1.23
CA ALA A 17 7.61 -13.07 -0.23
C ALA A 17 6.15 -12.59 -0.11
N LEU A 18 5.45 -12.41 -1.24
CA LEU A 18 4.04 -12.02 -1.24
C LEU A 18 3.14 -13.09 -0.60
N LEU A 19 3.40 -14.38 -0.85
CA LEU A 19 2.69 -15.48 -0.19
C LEU A 19 2.92 -15.48 1.32
N LEU A 20 4.16 -15.27 1.78
CA LEU A 20 4.44 -15.14 3.22
C LEU A 20 3.69 -13.97 3.84
N LEU A 21 3.70 -12.80 3.19
CA LEU A 21 2.94 -11.64 3.66
C LEU A 21 1.43 -11.90 3.64
N LEU A 22 0.92 -12.72 2.72
CA LEU A 22 -0.48 -13.14 2.69
C LEU A 22 -0.84 -14.02 3.89
N ILE A 23 -0.04 -15.04 4.15
CA ILE A 23 -0.21 -15.90 5.33
C ILE A 23 -0.15 -15.06 6.59
N ALA A 24 0.78 -14.09 6.67
CA ALA A 24 0.88 -13.16 7.79
C ALA A 24 -0.38 -12.29 7.95
N THR A 25 -0.96 -11.78 6.85
CA THR A 25 -2.23 -11.02 6.92
C THR A 25 -3.37 -11.88 7.47
N VAL A 26 -3.50 -13.10 6.96
CA VAL A 26 -4.55 -14.04 7.37
C VAL A 26 -4.36 -14.44 8.84
N GLY A 27 -3.13 -14.76 9.24
CA GLY A 27 -2.80 -15.08 10.63
C GLY A 27 -3.04 -13.90 11.59
N ALA A 28 -2.66 -12.68 11.19
CA ALA A 28 -2.91 -11.48 11.98
C ALA A 28 -4.40 -11.16 12.17
N HIS A 29 -5.26 -11.63 11.27
CA HIS A 29 -6.71 -11.52 11.44
C HIS A 29 -7.25 -12.51 12.49
N PHE A 30 -6.71 -13.73 12.53
CA PHE A 30 -7.10 -14.74 13.52
C PHE A 30 -6.61 -14.43 14.94
N VAL A 31 -5.54 -13.67 15.10
CA VAL A 31 -5.10 -13.16 16.40
C VAL A 31 -5.91 -11.91 16.74
N ALA A 32 -6.67 -11.95 17.84
CA ALA A 32 -7.43 -10.79 18.31
C ALA A 32 -6.49 -9.69 18.83
N LEU A 33 -5.98 -8.86 17.92
CA LEU A 33 -5.08 -7.73 18.21
C LEU A 33 -5.82 -6.49 18.74
N GLY A 34 -7.13 -6.60 18.97
CA GLY A 34 -7.98 -5.52 19.48
C GLY A 34 -7.87 -4.25 18.61
N PRO A 35 -7.76 -3.05 19.21
CA PRO A 35 -7.77 -1.78 18.47
C PRO A 35 -6.57 -1.58 17.53
N PHE A 36 -5.50 -2.37 17.67
CA PHE A 36 -4.32 -2.28 16.79
C PHE A 36 -4.45 -3.07 15.48
N GLN A 37 -5.50 -3.88 15.34
CA GLN A 37 -5.68 -4.73 14.16
C GLN A 37 -5.76 -3.96 12.83
N PRO A 38 -6.41 -2.80 12.73
CA PRO A 38 -6.40 -1.98 11.51
C PRO A 38 -5.00 -1.47 11.16
N VAL A 39 -4.22 -1.04 12.16
CA VAL A 39 -2.86 -0.52 11.97
C VAL A 39 -1.92 -1.61 11.43
N VAL A 40 -1.98 -2.80 12.02
CA VAL A 40 -1.17 -3.96 11.58
C VAL A 40 -1.59 -4.39 10.17
N SER A 41 -2.89 -4.48 9.90
CA SER A 41 -3.41 -4.87 8.58
C SER A 41 -2.99 -3.88 7.49
N LEU A 42 -3.08 -2.58 7.75
CA LEU A 42 -2.61 -1.52 6.85
C LEU A 42 -1.09 -1.57 6.65
N GLY A 43 -0.31 -1.79 7.71
CA GLY A 43 1.15 -1.92 7.61
C GLY A 43 1.57 -3.07 6.69
N ILE A 44 0.95 -4.25 6.86
CA ILE A 44 1.21 -5.41 6.00
C ILE A 44 0.74 -5.15 4.56
N ALA A 45 -0.42 -4.50 4.37
CA ALA A 45 -0.93 -4.13 3.05
C ALA A 45 0.01 -3.18 2.30
N LEU A 46 0.55 -2.15 2.98
CA LEU A 46 1.52 -1.21 2.40
C LEU A 46 2.81 -1.92 1.99
N LEU A 47 3.32 -2.84 2.82
CA LEU A 47 4.51 -3.61 2.47
C LEU A 47 4.28 -4.45 1.21
N LYS A 48 3.13 -5.14 1.11
CA LYS A 48 2.75 -5.91 -0.10
C LYS A 48 2.69 -5.01 -1.33
N ALA A 49 2.06 -3.84 -1.22
CA ALA A 49 1.96 -2.89 -2.33
C ALA A 49 3.34 -2.42 -2.80
N LEU A 50 4.27 -2.11 -1.88
CA LEU A 50 5.64 -1.71 -2.21
C LEU A 50 6.39 -2.81 -2.99
N LEU A 51 6.30 -4.07 -2.56
CA LEU A 51 6.88 -5.20 -3.28
C LEU A 51 6.30 -5.33 -4.70
N ILE A 52 4.99 -5.17 -4.88
CA ILE A 52 4.35 -5.25 -6.19
C ILE A 52 4.85 -4.12 -7.11
N ILE A 53 4.87 -2.88 -6.62
CA ILE A 53 5.27 -1.71 -7.42
C ILE A 53 6.73 -1.81 -7.88
N LEU A 54 7.63 -2.23 -6.99
CA LEU A 54 9.06 -2.28 -7.29
C LEU A 54 9.40 -3.41 -8.27
N PHE A 55 8.77 -4.57 -8.15
CA PHE A 55 9.17 -5.79 -8.87
C PHE A 55 8.22 -6.20 -9.99
N PHE A 56 6.91 -6.19 -9.77
CA PHE A 56 5.93 -6.60 -10.78
C PHE A 56 5.59 -5.48 -11.75
N MET A 57 5.43 -4.25 -11.26
CA MET A 57 5.18 -3.09 -12.12
C MET A 57 6.44 -2.54 -12.80
N HIS A 58 7.61 -3.15 -12.55
CA HIS A 58 8.90 -2.74 -13.13
C HIS A 58 9.24 -1.26 -12.98
N VAL A 59 8.65 -0.56 -12.00
CA VAL A 59 8.84 0.88 -11.83
C VAL A 59 10.31 1.22 -11.61
N LYS A 60 11.09 0.33 -11.00
CA LYS A 60 12.54 0.52 -10.84
C LYS A 60 13.28 0.60 -12.19
N ALA A 61 12.90 -0.26 -13.14
CA ALA A 61 13.53 -0.41 -14.45
C ALA A 61 12.89 0.46 -15.55
N SER A 62 11.72 1.07 -15.28
CA SER A 62 11.02 1.93 -16.22
C SER A 62 11.66 3.31 -16.36
N SER A 63 11.30 4.02 -17.43
CA SER A 63 11.72 5.40 -17.69
C SER A 63 11.32 6.35 -16.55
N GLY A 64 12.04 7.48 -16.44
CA GLY A 64 11.76 8.51 -15.43
C GLY A 64 10.32 9.04 -15.46
N LEU A 65 9.69 9.03 -16.63
CA LEU A 65 8.29 9.45 -16.79
C LEU A 65 7.32 8.52 -16.03
N VAL A 66 7.49 7.21 -16.12
CA VAL A 66 6.65 6.24 -15.38
C VAL A 66 6.79 6.42 -13.88
N LYS A 67 8.00 6.68 -13.38
CA LYS A 67 8.26 6.96 -11.97
C LYS A 67 7.55 8.25 -11.51
N LEU A 68 7.55 9.28 -12.34
CA LEU A 68 6.89 10.55 -12.04
C LEU A 68 5.37 10.38 -11.95
N PHE A 69 4.75 9.69 -12.92
CA PHE A 69 3.31 9.41 -12.89
C PHE A 69 2.91 8.53 -11.70
N ALA A 70 3.73 7.51 -11.36
CA ALA A 70 3.50 6.69 -10.19
C ALA A 70 3.55 7.52 -8.90
N ALA A 71 4.56 8.38 -8.74
CA ALA A 71 4.67 9.29 -7.61
C ALA A 71 3.52 10.30 -7.55
N ALA A 72 3.10 10.85 -8.69
CA ALA A 72 1.95 11.75 -8.78
C ALA A 72 0.65 11.07 -8.35
N GLY A 73 0.44 9.80 -8.73
CA GLY A 73 -0.72 9.01 -8.26
C GLY A 73 -0.72 8.83 -6.73
N PHE A 74 0.43 8.51 -6.14
CA PHE A 74 0.56 8.42 -4.68
C PHE A 74 0.36 9.76 -3.97
N LEU A 75 0.89 10.85 -4.53
CA LEU A 75 0.67 12.20 -4.02
C LEU A 75 -0.82 12.54 -4.05
N TRP A 76 -1.51 12.22 -5.14
CA TRP A 76 -2.94 12.46 -5.28
C TRP A 76 -3.77 11.65 -4.27
N LEU A 77 -3.41 10.37 -4.07
CA LEU A 77 -4.04 9.51 -3.06
C LEU A 77 -3.84 10.08 -1.64
N LEU A 78 -2.64 10.57 -1.33
CA LEU A 78 -2.33 11.19 -0.05
C LEU A 78 -3.21 12.43 0.19
N ILE A 79 -3.39 13.28 -0.82
CA ILE A 79 -4.29 14.44 -0.76
C ILE A 79 -5.71 13.98 -0.45
N PHE A 80 -6.24 12.96 -1.13
CA PHE A 80 -7.58 12.45 -0.82
C PHE A 80 -7.71 11.94 0.61
N PHE A 81 -6.75 11.17 1.12
CA PHE A 81 -6.79 10.74 2.51
C PHE A 81 -6.78 11.91 3.48
N LEU A 82 -5.90 12.89 3.29
CA LEU A 82 -5.84 14.07 4.17
C LEU A 82 -7.16 14.84 4.18
N LEU A 83 -7.78 15.05 3.01
CA LEU A 83 -9.06 15.74 2.91
C LEU A 83 -10.19 14.94 3.55
N THR A 84 -10.28 13.64 3.29
CA THR A 84 -11.32 12.77 3.85
C THR A 84 -11.20 12.65 5.37
N PHE A 85 -10.02 12.36 5.90
CA PHE A 85 -9.82 12.28 7.35
C PHE A 85 -10.00 13.65 8.03
N GLY A 86 -9.59 14.74 7.37
CA GLY A 86 -9.84 16.11 7.84
C GLY A 86 -11.33 16.44 7.92
N ASP A 87 -12.14 16.03 6.93
CA ASP A 87 -13.60 16.18 6.98
C ASP A 87 -14.19 15.41 8.16
N PHE A 88 -13.84 14.13 8.33
CA PHE A 88 -14.33 13.32 9.45
C PHE A 88 -13.95 13.89 10.82
N ALA A 89 -12.73 14.41 10.97
CA ALA A 89 -12.25 14.98 12.23
C ALA A 89 -12.98 16.27 12.60
N THR A 90 -13.34 17.09 11.61
CA THR A 90 -14.01 18.38 11.82
C THR A 90 -15.54 18.25 11.87
N ARG A 91 -16.15 17.22 11.29
CA ARG A 91 -17.62 17.07 11.19
C ARG A 91 -18.36 17.12 12.53
N TYR A 92 -17.76 16.63 13.61
CA TYR A 92 -18.41 16.59 14.94
C TYR A 92 -18.25 17.88 15.76
N TRP A 93 -17.59 18.91 15.22
CA TRP A 93 -17.33 20.16 15.95
C TRP A 93 -18.54 21.10 16.03
N VAL A 94 -19.58 20.90 15.20
CA VAL A 94 -20.78 21.76 15.19
C VAL A 94 -21.70 21.24 16.28
N PRO A 95 -22.00 22.03 17.34
CA PRO A 95 -23.02 21.66 18.30
C PRO A 95 -24.34 21.49 17.56
N THR A 96 -24.91 20.29 17.56
CA THR A 96 -26.27 20.07 17.06
C THR A 96 -27.23 20.82 17.98
N LEU A 97 -27.59 22.04 17.61
CA LEU A 97 -28.62 22.80 18.31
C LEU A 97 -29.96 22.09 18.07
N ASN A 98 -30.47 21.46 19.12
CA ASN A 98 -31.83 20.91 19.27
C ASN A 98 -32.20 19.67 18.43
N GLN A 99 -31.91 18.50 18.99
CA GLN A 99 -32.88 17.41 19.22
C GLN A 99 -32.69 16.90 20.65
#